data_AF-A0A957TTQ4-F1
#
_entry.id   AF-A0A957TTQ4-F1
#
_cell.length_a   1.000
_cell.length_b   1.000
_cell.length_c   1.000
_cell.angle_alpha   90.00
_cell.angle_beta   90.00
_cell.angle_gamma   90.00
#
_symmetry.space_group_name_H-M   'P 1'
#
loop_
_entity.id
_entity.type
_entity.pdbx_description
1 polymer ?
#
loop_
_entity_poly.entity_id
_entity_poly.type
_entity_poly.pdbx_seq_one_letter_code
_entity_poly.pdbx_strand_id
1 'polypeptide(L)'
;MIPYLEAQVAGVTPEVQRSLVREYLQMRILQSLQRAGAMIPLAFHGGTALRFLYQLPRYSEDLDFALERQRAQYDFRSYLEGVRRDLTADTYTVEIKVNDRKVVNSAFVRFRGLLYQLGITPHHDEIIAIKLEIDTNPPAHALLDTTLVQHHVDVHLQHHNQASLFAGKLHAILQRAYVKGRDWYDLYWYLCQPQWPLPNFDMLNQALRQSGWDKGVVTEL
;
A
#
# COMPACT_ATOMS: atom_id res chain seq x y z
N MET A 1 -9.70 14.89 -15.77
CA MET A 1 -9.64 13.78 -14.79
C MET A 1 -10.82 13.74 -13.83
N ILE A 2 -11.33 14.88 -13.35
CA ILE A 2 -12.58 14.91 -12.57
C ILE A 2 -13.75 14.21 -13.31
N PRO A 3 -13.99 14.43 -14.62
CA PRO A 3 -15.04 13.72 -15.35
C PRO A 3 -14.87 12.20 -15.40
N TYR A 4 -13.61 11.71 -15.36
CA TYR A 4 -13.34 10.28 -15.29
C TYR A 4 -13.76 9.71 -13.93
N LEU A 5 -13.40 10.39 -12.83
CA LEU A 5 -13.80 10.00 -11.48
C LEU A 5 -15.32 10.05 -11.29
N GLU A 6 -15.99 11.08 -11.81
CA GLU A 6 -17.46 11.19 -11.80
C GLU A 6 -18.11 9.98 -12.47
N ALA A 7 -17.58 9.52 -13.60
CA ALA A 7 -18.07 8.31 -14.27
C ALA A 7 -17.85 7.03 -13.45
N GLN A 8 -16.72 6.92 -12.71
CA GLN A 8 -16.44 5.76 -11.88
C GLN A 8 -17.32 5.67 -10.62
N VAL A 9 -17.74 6.82 -10.08
CA VAL A 9 -18.52 6.90 -8.83
C VAL A 9 -20.03 7.01 -9.05
N ALA A 10 -20.49 7.00 -10.31
CA ALA A 10 -21.91 7.11 -10.64
C ALA A 10 -22.71 5.88 -10.18
N GLY A 11 -23.88 6.11 -9.56
CA GLY A 11 -24.84 5.05 -9.24
C GLY A 11 -24.49 4.14 -8.05
N VAL A 12 -23.47 4.48 -7.25
CA VAL A 12 -23.09 3.72 -6.05
C VAL A 12 -23.22 4.57 -4.78
N THR A 13 -23.24 3.93 -3.60
CA THR A 13 -23.42 4.63 -2.33
C THR A 13 -22.20 5.48 -1.98
N PRO A 14 -22.34 6.57 -1.19
CA PRO A 14 -21.24 7.47 -0.83
C PRO A 14 -20.01 6.77 -0.23
N GLU A 15 -20.21 5.69 0.52
CA GLU A 15 -19.13 4.89 1.10
C GLU A 15 -18.31 4.16 0.03
N VAL A 16 -18.99 3.62 -0.99
CA VAL A 16 -18.36 2.99 -2.15
C VAL A 16 -17.67 4.05 -3.00
N GLN A 17 -18.31 5.20 -3.23
CA GLN A 17 -17.72 6.32 -3.98
C GLN A 17 -16.39 6.77 -3.34
N ARG A 18 -16.36 6.99 -2.01
CA ARG A 18 -15.14 7.33 -1.28
C ARG A 18 -14.05 6.28 -1.47
N SER A 19 -14.42 5.00 -1.52
CA SER A 19 -13.46 3.91 -1.69
C SER A 19 -12.90 3.82 -3.10
N LEU A 20 -13.72 4.03 -4.13
CA LEU A 20 -13.28 4.10 -5.52
C LEU A 20 -12.37 5.31 -5.77
N VAL A 21 -12.71 6.47 -5.20
CA VAL A 21 -11.83 7.66 -5.25
C VAL A 21 -10.49 7.34 -4.58
N ARG A 22 -10.50 6.66 -3.43
CA ARG A 22 -9.28 6.26 -2.74
C ARG A 22 -8.39 5.36 -3.60
N GLU A 23 -8.96 4.32 -4.21
CA GLU A 23 -8.23 3.38 -5.08
C GLU A 23 -7.61 4.09 -6.29
N TYR A 24 -8.37 4.98 -6.93
CA TYR A 24 -7.86 5.82 -8.00
C TYR A 24 -6.66 6.65 -7.53
N LEU A 25 -6.78 7.37 -6.42
CA LEU A 25 -5.70 8.21 -5.88
C LEU A 25 -4.47 7.39 -5.50
N GLN A 26 -4.65 6.21 -4.92
CA GLN A 26 -3.56 5.27 -4.64
C GLN A 26 -2.80 4.91 -5.92
N MET A 27 -3.49 4.54 -7.01
CA MET A 27 -2.85 4.22 -8.28
C MET A 27 -2.14 5.42 -8.92
N ARG A 28 -2.69 6.64 -8.78
CA ARG A 28 -2.00 7.87 -9.23
C ARG A 28 -0.73 8.16 -8.43
N ILE A 29 -0.76 7.93 -7.12
CA ILE A 29 0.43 8.03 -6.27
C ILE A 29 1.46 6.98 -6.68
N LEU A 30 1.06 5.72 -6.89
CA LEU A 30 1.94 4.64 -7.35
C LEU A 30 2.59 4.97 -8.70
N GLN A 31 1.84 5.52 -9.65
CA GLN A 31 2.37 5.98 -10.93
C GLN A 31 3.43 7.08 -10.77
N SER A 32 3.19 8.05 -9.89
CA SER A 32 4.17 9.11 -9.60
C SER A 32 5.43 8.57 -8.93
N LEU A 33 5.27 7.69 -7.93
CA LEU A 33 6.37 7.00 -7.26
C LEU A 33 7.23 6.21 -8.25
N GLN A 34 6.61 5.49 -9.20
CA GLN A 34 7.33 4.80 -10.26
C GLN A 34 8.14 5.76 -11.12
N ARG A 35 7.56 6.86 -11.58
CA ARG A 35 8.28 7.87 -12.39
C ARG A 35 9.45 8.50 -11.64
N ALA A 36 9.33 8.62 -10.32
CA ALA A 36 10.40 9.10 -9.45
C ALA A 36 11.46 8.02 -9.12
N GLY A 37 11.36 6.81 -9.67
CA GLY A 37 12.32 5.72 -9.47
C GLY A 37 12.12 4.92 -8.18
N ALA A 38 11.02 5.13 -7.45
CA ALA A 38 10.80 4.48 -6.16
C ALA A 38 10.70 2.94 -6.25
N MET A 39 10.28 2.39 -7.40
CA MET A 39 10.21 0.93 -7.63
C MET A 39 11.59 0.26 -7.79
N ILE A 40 12.69 1.03 -7.77
CA ILE A 40 14.05 0.48 -7.83
C ILE A 40 14.49 0.01 -6.43
N PRO A 41 14.46 0.86 -5.38
CA PRO A 41 14.82 0.45 -4.03
C PRO A 41 13.65 -0.09 -3.18
N LEU A 42 12.40 0.28 -3.50
CA LEU A 42 11.23 -0.07 -2.68
C LEU A 42 10.44 -1.23 -3.27
N ALA A 43 9.99 -2.13 -2.40
CA ALA A 43 9.01 -3.16 -2.72
C ALA A 43 7.67 -2.85 -2.04
N PHE A 44 6.60 -2.86 -2.83
CA PHE A 44 5.23 -2.71 -2.36
C PHE A 44 4.76 -3.97 -1.63
N HIS A 45 4.04 -3.82 -0.52
CA HIS A 45 3.47 -4.93 0.24
C HIS A 45 2.19 -4.53 0.97
N GLY A 46 1.70 -5.41 1.86
CA GLY A 46 0.51 -5.15 2.66
C GLY A 46 -0.82 -5.40 1.92
N GLY A 47 -1.92 -4.91 2.51
CA GLY A 47 -3.28 -5.20 2.04
C GLY A 47 -3.61 -4.56 0.69
N THR A 48 -3.03 -3.40 0.39
CA THR A 48 -3.27 -2.70 -0.88
C THR A 48 -2.50 -3.35 -2.02
N ALA A 49 -1.32 -3.94 -1.76
CA ALA A 49 -0.64 -4.81 -2.71
C ALA A 49 -1.50 -6.02 -3.08
N LEU A 50 -2.10 -6.69 -2.09
CA LEU A 50 -3.02 -7.80 -2.35
C LEU A 50 -4.25 -7.39 -3.17
N ARG A 51 -4.78 -6.18 -2.90
CA ARG A 51 -5.90 -5.63 -3.66
C ARG A 51 -5.56 -5.43 -5.13
N PHE A 52 -4.44 -4.77 -5.44
CA PHE A 52 -4.10 -4.42 -6.83
C PHE A 52 -3.47 -5.57 -7.62
N LEU A 53 -2.67 -6.42 -6.98
CA LEU A 53 -1.95 -7.50 -7.66
C LEU A 53 -2.78 -8.79 -7.77
N TYR A 54 -3.63 -9.06 -6.77
CA TYR A 54 -4.32 -10.34 -6.64
C TYR A 54 -5.82 -10.20 -6.38
N GLN A 55 -6.39 -9.01 -6.57
CA GLN A 55 -7.83 -8.74 -6.52
C GLN A 55 -8.48 -9.16 -5.18
N LEU A 56 -7.79 -8.91 -4.05
CA LEU A 56 -8.37 -9.11 -2.72
C LEU A 56 -9.76 -8.42 -2.64
N PRO A 57 -10.85 -9.13 -2.29
CA PRO A 57 -12.22 -8.61 -2.42
C PRO A 57 -12.65 -7.71 -1.24
N ARG A 58 -11.76 -6.80 -0.83
CA ARG A 58 -12.06 -5.70 0.09
C ARG A 58 -11.20 -4.49 -0.21
N TYR A 59 -11.71 -3.30 0.14
CA TYR A 59 -10.93 -2.07 0.05
C TYR A 59 -9.76 -2.04 1.05
N SER A 60 -8.73 -1.28 0.70
CA SER A 60 -7.56 -1.04 1.53
C SER A 60 -7.18 0.44 1.48
N GLU A 61 -6.59 0.97 2.56
CA GLU A 61 -6.46 2.42 2.75
C GLU A 61 -5.02 2.94 2.59
N ASP A 62 -4.04 2.18 3.07
CA ASP A 62 -2.65 2.62 3.19
C ASP A 62 -1.79 2.06 2.04
N LEU A 63 -0.71 2.74 1.67
CA LEU A 63 0.32 2.24 0.77
C LEU A 63 1.56 1.88 1.58
N ASP A 64 1.87 0.59 1.69
CA ASP A 64 2.97 0.07 2.50
C ASP A 64 4.13 -0.40 1.61
N PHE A 65 5.34 0.04 1.93
CA PHE A 65 6.57 -0.32 1.23
C PHE A 65 7.66 -0.79 2.18
N ALA A 66 8.58 -1.59 1.65
CA ALA A 66 9.80 -2.04 2.31
C ALA A 66 11.01 -1.57 1.49
N LEU A 67 12.03 -1.05 2.17
CA LEU A 67 13.30 -0.67 1.54
C LEU A 67 14.20 -1.90 1.36
N GLU A 68 14.03 -2.59 0.23
CA GLU A 68 14.62 -3.91 -0.04
C GLU A 68 15.94 -3.84 -0.83
N ARG A 69 16.12 -2.81 -1.65
CA ARG A 69 17.25 -2.71 -2.58
C ARG A 69 17.87 -1.31 -2.58
N GLN A 70 19.11 -1.24 -3.08
CA GLN A 70 19.77 0.00 -3.50
C GLN A 70 19.56 1.20 -2.55
N ARG A 71 19.81 0.99 -1.25
CA ARG A 71 19.54 1.98 -0.18
C ARG A 71 20.14 3.36 -0.45
N ALA A 72 21.25 3.43 -1.18
CA ALA A 72 21.89 4.70 -1.57
C ALA A 72 21.02 5.55 -2.53
N GLN A 73 20.06 4.97 -3.25
CA GLN A 73 19.14 5.67 -4.13
C GLN A 73 17.82 6.04 -3.44
N TYR A 74 17.63 5.64 -2.18
CA TYR A 74 16.42 5.96 -1.43
C TYR A 74 16.38 7.44 -1.04
N ASP A 75 15.43 8.17 -1.60
CA ASP A 75 15.14 9.55 -1.21
C ASP A 75 13.63 9.76 -1.06
N PHE A 76 13.14 9.61 0.17
CA PHE A 76 11.72 9.74 0.46
C PHE A 76 11.17 11.12 0.12
N ARG A 77 11.94 12.18 0.38
CA ARG A 77 11.48 13.56 0.16
C ARG A 77 11.40 13.85 -1.33
N SER A 78 12.37 13.41 -2.12
CA SER A 78 12.33 13.51 -3.58
C SER A 78 11.12 12.78 -4.18
N TYR A 79 10.78 11.59 -3.67
CA TYR A 79 9.57 10.86 -4.09
C TYR A 79 8.29 11.65 -3.81
N LEU A 80 8.15 12.21 -2.61
CA LEU A 80 6.98 13.01 -2.22
C LEU A 80 6.89 14.31 -3.03
N GLU A 81 8.02 14.91 -3.38
CA GLU A 81 8.08 16.07 -4.28
C GLU A 81 7.60 15.73 -5.69
N GLY A 82 7.95 14.56 -6.21
CA GLY A 82 7.39 14.03 -7.46
C GLY A 82 5.87 13.86 -7.38
N VAL A 83 5.38 13.23 -6.30
CA VAL A 83 3.95 13.03 -6.04
C VAL A 83 3.20 14.35 -5.99
N ARG A 84 3.73 15.34 -5.25
CA ARG A 84 3.15 16.69 -5.17
C ARG A 84 3.06 17.33 -6.55
N ARG A 85 4.17 17.34 -7.30
CA ARG A 85 4.25 17.97 -8.62
C ARG A 85 3.22 17.40 -9.58
N ASP A 86 3.15 16.07 -9.66
CA ASP A 86 2.27 15.36 -10.58
C ASP A 86 0.79 15.61 -10.25
N LEU A 87 0.41 15.51 -8.98
CA LEU A 87 -0.98 15.68 -8.56
C LEU A 87 -1.43 17.15 -8.57
N THR A 88 -0.53 18.11 -8.38
CA THR A 88 -0.86 19.53 -8.56
C THR A 88 -0.99 19.90 -10.03
N ALA A 89 -0.19 19.31 -10.93
CA ALA A 89 -0.35 19.49 -12.37
C ALA A 89 -1.73 19.02 -12.88
N ASP A 90 -2.28 18.03 -12.17
CA ASP A 90 -3.61 17.47 -12.34
C ASP A 90 -4.74 18.30 -11.70
N THR A 91 -4.43 19.53 -11.28
CA THR A 91 -5.33 20.52 -10.66
C THR A 91 -5.90 20.11 -9.29
N TYR A 92 -5.31 19.13 -8.61
CA TYR A 92 -5.69 18.81 -7.24
C TYR A 92 -5.07 19.79 -6.23
N THR A 93 -5.81 20.12 -5.18
CA THR A 93 -5.27 20.84 -4.01
C THR A 93 -4.66 19.82 -3.05
N VAL A 94 -3.32 19.70 -3.09
CA VAL A 94 -2.56 18.66 -2.36
C VAL A 94 -1.75 19.26 -1.21
N GLU A 95 -1.92 18.70 -0.01
CA GLU A 95 -1.06 18.94 1.15
C GLU A 95 -0.35 17.64 1.52
N ILE A 96 0.98 17.67 1.73
CA ILE A 96 1.74 16.51 2.18
C ILE A 96 2.29 16.75 3.59
N LYS A 97 1.92 15.87 4.53
CA LYS A 97 2.49 15.84 5.88
C LYS A 97 3.47 14.69 6.00
N VAL A 98 4.72 14.97 6.37
CA VAL A 98 5.82 13.99 6.39
C VAL A 98 6.35 13.77 7.79
N ASN A 99 6.65 12.51 8.12
CA ASN A 99 7.38 12.12 9.30
C ASN A 99 8.40 11.02 8.94
N ASP A 100 9.66 11.44 8.79
CA ASP A 100 10.81 10.63 8.37
C ASP A 100 11.86 10.47 9.49
N ARG A 101 11.44 10.66 10.75
CA ARG A 101 12.33 10.59 11.93
C ARG A 101 12.37 9.20 12.58
N LYS A 102 11.57 8.26 12.10
CA LYS A 102 11.40 6.91 12.65
C LYS A 102 11.93 5.90 11.66
N VAL A 103 12.08 4.64 12.11
CA VAL A 103 12.42 3.51 11.23
C VAL A 103 11.39 3.36 10.10
N VAL A 104 10.11 3.58 10.41
CA VAL A 104 9.06 3.67 9.39
C VAL A 104 8.88 5.14 9.02
N ASN A 105 9.31 5.48 7.81
CA ASN A 105 9.05 6.77 7.21
C ASN A 105 7.59 6.82 6.76
N SER A 106 6.88 7.88 7.11
CA SER A 106 5.45 7.99 6.82
C SER A 106 5.09 9.36 6.24
N ALA A 107 4.11 9.37 5.36
CA ALA A 107 3.52 10.59 4.83
C ALA A 107 2.02 10.45 4.63
N PHE A 108 1.30 11.57 4.75
CA PHE A 108 -0.10 11.67 4.33
C PHE A 108 -0.19 12.60 3.14
N VAL A 109 -0.65 12.09 2.01
CA VAL A 109 -1.03 12.87 0.83
C VAL A 109 -2.50 13.22 0.96
N ARG A 110 -2.81 14.49 1.20
CA ARG A 110 -4.14 15.00 1.56
C ARG A 110 -4.72 15.79 0.40
N PHE A 111 -5.94 15.46 0.00
CA PHE A 111 -6.68 16.11 -1.09
C PHE A 111 -7.86 16.87 -0.48
N ARG A 112 -7.73 18.19 -0.37
CA ARG A 112 -8.79 19.04 0.22
C ARG A 112 -9.85 19.36 -0.82
N GLY A 113 -11.12 19.19 -0.45
CA GLY A 113 -12.27 19.59 -1.26
C GLY A 113 -12.56 18.68 -2.46
N LEU A 114 -11.75 17.64 -2.72
CA LEU A 114 -11.97 16.73 -3.85
C LEU A 114 -13.31 15.99 -3.74
N LEU A 115 -13.66 15.50 -2.55
CA LEU A 115 -14.93 14.80 -2.35
C LEU A 115 -16.15 15.72 -2.56
N TYR A 116 -16.01 17.00 -2.21
CA TYR A 116 -17.04 18.02 -2.46
C TYR A 116 -17.17 18.31 -3.96
N GLN A 117 -16.05 18.47 -4.66
CA GLN A 117 -16.04 18.67 -6.12
C GLN A 117 -16.72 17.51 -6.86
N LEU A 118 -16.61 16.29 -6.34
CA LEU A 118 -17.26 15.10 -6.89
C LEU A 118 -18.72 14.92 -6.44
N GLY A 119 -19.27 15.84 -5.63
CA GLY A 119 -20.64 15.77 -5.11
C GLY A 119 -20.89 14.64 -4.10
N ILE A 120 -19.83 14.03 -3.55
CA ILE A 120 -19.92 12.88 -2.63
C ILE A 120 -20.29 13.34 -1.21
N THR A 121 -19.90 14.56 -0.84
CA THR A 121 -20.12 15.15 0.48
C THR A 121 -20.56 16.62 0.36
N PRO A 122 -21.43 17.13 1.24
CA PRO A 122 -21.79 18.55 1.29
C PRO A 122 -20.67 19.41 1.91
N HIS A 123 -19.64 18.81 2.51
CA HIS A 123 -18.59 19.53 3.23
C HIS A 123 -17.45 19.97 2.31
N HIS A 124 -17.40 21.28 2.01
CA HIS A 124 -16.40 21.89 1.11
C HIS A 124 -14.94 21.63 1.50
N ASP A 125 -14.68 21.43 2.79
CA ASP A 125 -13.35 21.27 3.37
C ASP A 125 -13.00 19.82 3.74
N GLU A 126 -13.85 18.84 3.37
CA GLU A 126 -13.54 17.44 3.64
C GLU A 126 -12.25 17.01 2.93
N ILE A 127 -11.40 16.30 3.67
CA ILE A 127 -10.10 15.85 3.20
C ILE A 127 -10.11 14.33 3.10
N ILE A 128 -9.84 13.82 1.90
CA ILE A 128 -9.42 12.44 1.72
C ILE A 128 -7.89 12.38 1.79
N ALA A 129 -7.36 11.44 2.55
CA ALA A 129 -5.92 11.28 2.75
C ALA A 129 -5.48 9.86 2.41
N ILE A 130 -4.37 9.75 1.68
CA ILE A 130 -3.69 8.47 1.42
C ILE A 130 -2.44 8.44 2.27
N LYS A 131 -2.30 7.42 3.10
CA LYS A 131 -1.11 7.20 3.91
C LYS A 131 -0.09 6.41 3.09
N LEU A 132 1.15 6.85 3.12
CA LEU A 132 2.30 6.16 2.56
C LEU A 132 3.25 5.81 3.71
N GLU A 133 3.61 4.54 3.84
CA GLU A 133 4.58 4.05 4.82
C GLU A 133 5.72 3.29 4.14
N ILE A 134 6.95 3.54 4.59
CA ILE A 134 8.15 2.90 4.08
C ILE A 134 8.93 2.39 5.29
N ASP A 135 9.03 1.09 5.44
CA ASP A 135 9.92 0.46 6.40
C ASP A 135 11.36 0.54 5.89
N THR A 136 12.22 1.31 6.59
CA THR A 136 13.63 1.47 6.24
C THR A 136 14.52 0.36 6.78
N ASN A 137 13.98 -0.51 7.64
CA ASN A 137 14.66 -1.67 8.19
C ASN A 137 13.78 -2.93 8.13
N PRO A 138 13.37 -3.36 6.91
CA PRO A 138 12.49 -4.49 6.75
C PRO A 138 13.16 -5.82 7.17
N PRO A 139 12.38 -6.87 7.45
CA PRO A 139 12.89 -8.22 7.63
C PRO A 139 13.68 -8.67 6.40
N ALA A 140 14.84 -9.30 6.62
CA ALA A 140 15.63 -9.86 5.53
C ALA A 140 14.92 -11.05 4.86
N HIS A 141 15.43 -11.45 3.69
CA HIS A 141 14.98 -12.62 2.92
C HIS A 141 13.63 -12.46 2.22
N ALA A 142 13.08 -11.26 2.14
CA ALA A 142 11.96 -10.99 1.25
C ALA A 142 12.35 -11.29 -0.20
N LEU A 143 11.48 -12.02 -0.90
CA LEU A 143 11.60 -12.29 -2.33
C LEU A 143 10.71 -11.30 -3.08
N LEU A 144 11.20 -10.79 -4.21
CA LEU A 144 10.56 -9.70 -4.94
C LEU A 144 10.21 -10.13 -6.36
N ASP A 145 9.03 -9.71 -6.81
CA ASP A 145 8.60 -9.80 -8.20
C ASP A 145 8.35 -8.39 -8.76
N THR A 146 8.19 -8.29 -10.08
CA THR A 146 7.74 -7.06 -10.73
C THR A 146 6.59 -7.37 -11.67
N THR A 147 5.45 -6.71 -11.45
CA THR A 147 4.21 -6.97 -12.17
C THR A 147 3.66 -5.69 -12.76
N LEU A 148 3.21 -5.75 -14.02
CA LEU A 148 2.42 -4.69 -14.63
C LEU A 148 0.98 -4.76 -14.11
N VAL A 149 0.54 -3.70 -13.43
CA VAL A 149 -0.85 -3.51 -12.99
C VAL A 149 -1.51 -2.47 -13.87
N GLN A 150 -2.66 -2.83 -14.43
CA GLN A 150 -3.49 -1.97 -15.28
C GLN A 150 -4.80 -1.66 -14.56
N HIS A 151 -4.77 -0.67 -13.66
CA HIS A 151 -5.92 -0.27 -12.87
C HIS A 151 -5.98 1.25 -12.81
N HIS A 152 -6.91 1.86 -13.56
CA HIS A 152 -6.97 3.30 -13.88
C HIS A 152 -5.78 3.87 -14.66
N VAL A 153 -4.57 3.40 -14.38
CA VAL A 153 -3.30 3.75 -15.01
C VAL A 153 -2.39 2.52 -15.05
N ASP A 154 -1.39 2.53 -15.94
CA ASP A 154 -0.39 1.46 -16.04
C ASP A 154 0.79 1.72 -15.08
N VAL A 155 1.08 0.75 -14.22
CA VAL A 155 2.19 0.81 -13.26
C VAL A 155 2.88 -0.56 -13.17
N HIS A 156 4.19 -0.59 -13.41
CA HIS A 156 5.11 -1.67 -13.09
C HIS A 156 5.50 -1.58 -11.61
N LEU A 157 4.88 -2.41 -10.79
CA LEU A 157 5.13 -2.44 -9.35
C LEU A 157 6.21 -3.47 -9.04
N GLN A 158 7.28 -3.05 -8.36
CA GLN A 158 8.13 -3.96 -7.60
C GLN A 158 7.42 -4.26 -6.28
N HIS A 159 7.25 -5.52 -5.94
CA HIS A 159 6.51 -5.94 -4.75
C HIS A 159 7.09 -7.21 -4.14
N HIS A 160 6.74 -7.47 -2.88
CA HIS A 160 6.97 -8.78 -2.26
C HIS A 160 6.23 -9.86 -3.07
N ASN A 161 6.88 -10.98 -3.35
CA ASN A 161 6.24 -12.10 -4.03
C ASN A 161 5.13 -12.74 -3.16
N GLN A 162 4.37 -13.65 -3.74
CA GLN A 162 3.23 -14.29 -3.06
C GLN A 162 3.60 -14.93 -1.70
N ALA A 163 4.72 -15.65 -1.63
CA ALA A 163 5.19 -16.30 -0.41
C ALA A 163 5.58 -15.27 0.67
N SER A 164 6.25 -14.18 0.27
CA SER A 164 6.69 -13.10 1.17
C SER A 164 5.52 -12.24 1.66
N LEU A 165 4.52 -11.98 0.81
CA LEU A 165 3.27 -11.33 1.20
C LEU A 165 2.51 -12.16 2.24
N PHE A 166 2.47 -13.49 2.06
CA PHE A 166 1.81 -14.37 3.02
C PHE A 166 2.58 -14.42 4.35
N ALA A 167 3.92 -14.51 4.31
CA ALA A 167 4.77 -14.42 5.49
C ALA A 167 4.54 -13.11 6.27
N GLY A 168 4.52 -11.96 5.59
CA GLY A 168 4.21 -10.67 6.23
C GLY A 168 2.83 -10.65 6.88
N LYS A 169 1.85 -11.36 6.30
CA LYS A 169 0.53 -11.48 6.89
C LYS A 169 0.50 -12.34 8.15
N LEU A 170 1.16 -13.50 8.11
CA LEU A 170 1.28 -14.37 9.27
C LEU A 170 2.02 -13.67 10.41
N HIS A 171 3.10 -12.95 10.12
CA HIS A 171 3.80 -12.13 11.10
C HIS A 171 2.86 -11.15 11.79
N ALA A 172 2.06 -10.39 11.02
CA ALA A 172 1.10 -9.45 11.58
C ALA A 172 0.05 -10.12 12.48
N ILE A 173 -0.42 -11.31 12.13
CA ILE A 173 -1.40 -12.08 12.93
C ILE A 173 -0.77 -12.58 14.23
N LEU A 174 0.47 -13.09 14.16
CA LEU A 174 1.15 -13.68 15.31
C LEU A 174 1.65 -12.64 16.32
N GLN A 175 1.99 -11.43 15.87
CA GLN A 175 2.66 -10.41 16.70
C GLN A 175 1.77 -9.25 17.13
N ARG A 176 0.59 -9.07 16.52
CA ARG A 176 -0.32 -8.02 16.97
C ARG A 176 -0.88 -8.33 18.36
N ALA A 177 -0.80 -7.33 19.24
CA ALA A 177 -1.37 -7.42 20.59
C ALA A 177 -2.91 -7.56 20.62
N TYR A 178 -3.59 -7.24 19.52
CA TYR A 178 -5.04 -7.35 19.40
C TYR A 178 -5.46 -7.84 18.02
N VAL A 179 -6.62 -8.48 17.98
CA VAL A 179 -7.24 -8.99 16.75
C VAL A 179 -7.72 -7.82 15.87
N LYS A 180 -7.25 -7.76 14.62
CA LYS A 180 -7.87 -6.93 13.58
C LYS A 180 -8.64 -7.80 12.61
N GLY A 181 -9.94 -7.53 12.45
CA GLY A 181 -10.81 -8.32 11.55
C GLY A 181 -10.28 -8.44 10.12
N ARG A 182 -9.63 -7.40 9.59
CA ARG A 182 -9.02 -7.41 8.25
C ARG A 182 -7.88 -8.41 8.08
N ASP A 183 -7.16 -8.75 9.15
CA ASP A 183 -6.07 -9.74 9.04
C ASP A 183 -6.62 -11.16 8.95
N TRP A 184 -7.67 -11.46 9.72
CA TRP A 184 -8.39 -12.73 9.63
C TRP A 184 -9.12 -12.90 8.29
N TYR A 185 -9.72 -11.83 7.79
CA TYR A 185 -10.35 -11.84 6.46
C TYR A 185 -9.33 -12.22 5.39
N ASP A 186 -8.16 -11.59 5.41
CA ASP A 186 -7.12 -11.87 4.43
C ASP A 186 -6.53 -13.27 4.62
N LEU A 187 -6.36 -13.75 5.86
CA LEU A 187 -5.94 -15.13 6.12
C LEU A 187 -6.94 -16.13 5.55
N TYR A 188 -8.24 -15.93 5.79
CA TYR A 188 -9.29 -16.73 5.18
C TYR A 188 -9.19 -16.68 3.65
N TRP A 189 -9.01 -15.49 3.07
CA TRP A 189 -8.80 -15.34 1.63
C TRP A 189 -7.58 -16.12 1.14
N TYR A 190 -6.43 -16.06 1.81
CA TYR A 190 -5.24 -16.87 1.47
C TYR A 190 -5.54 -18.37 1.49
N LEU A 191 -6.23 -18.86 2.53
CA LEU A 191 -6.59 -20.26 2.68
C LEU A 191 -7.60 -20.74 1.62
N CYS A 192 -8.35 -19.82 1.02
CA CYS A 192 -9.24 -20.09 -0.10
C CYS A 192 -8.55 -20.07 -1.47
N GLN A 193 -7.23 -19.90 -1.55
CA GLN A 193 -6.46 -19.88 -2.80
C GLN A 193 -5.62 -21.16 -2.94
N PRO A 194 -6.08 -22.20 -3.65
CA PRO A 194 -5.38 -23.48 -3.74
C PRO A 194 -3.97 -23.39 -4.33
N GLN A 195 -3.76 -22.44 -5.23
CA GLN A 195 -2.48 -22.20 -5.92
C GLN A 195 -1.54 -21.25 -5.17
N TRP A 196 -1.95 -20.73 -4.01
CA TRP A 196 -1.08 -19.83 -3.25
C TRP A 196 0.08 -20.62 -2.63
N PRO A 197 1.35 -20.21 -2.83
CA PRO A 197 2.49 -20.93 -2.28
C PRO A 197 2.52 -20.82 -0.75
N LEU A 198 3.25 -21.73 -0.12
CA LEU A 198 3.56 -21.65 1.30
C LEU A 198 4.26 -20.31 1.65
N PRO A 199 4.10 -19.83 2.90
CA PRO A 199 4.72 -18.60 3.31
C PRO A 199 6.25 -18.72 3.24
N ASN A 200 6.92 -17.62 2.93
CA ASN A 200 8.37 -17.52 3.03
C ASN A 200 8.80 -17.62 4.50
N PHE A 201 9.15 -18.83 4.95
CA PHE A 201 9.50 -19.11 6.34
C PHE A 201 10.78 -18.39 6.77
N ASP A 202 11.74 -18.18 5.89
CA ASP A 202 12.98 -17.46 6.22
C ASP A 202 12.69 -16.01 6.59
N MET A 203 11.91 -15.32 5.74
CA MET A 203 11.46 -13.96 6.01
C MET A 203 10.56 -13.90 7.26
N LEU A 204 9.62 -14.85 7.41
CA LEU A 204 8.72 -14.90 8.56
C LEU A 204 9.50 -15.02 9.88
N ASN A 205 10.44 -15.95 9.94
CA ASN A 205 11.26 -16.16 11.14
C ASN A 205 12.13 -14.94 11.44
N GLN A 206 12.67 -14.28 10.41
CA GLN A 206 13.43 -13.05 10.61
C GLN A 206 12.54 -11.92 11.15
N ALA A 207 11.33 -11.75 10.61
CA ALA A 207 10.38 -10.76 11.09
C ALA A 207 9.96 -11.05 12.54
N LEU A 208 9.68 -12.31 12.88
CA LEU A 208 9.31 -12.74 14.22
C LEU A 208 10.42 -12.43 15.23
N ARG A 209 11.68 -12.73 14.89
CA ARG A 209 12.84 -12.40 15.73
C ARG A 209 12.97 -10.90 15.96
N GLN A 210 12.81 -10.08 14.91
CA GLN A 210 12.87 -8.61 15.03
C GLN A 210 11.78 -8.05 15.95
N SER A 211 10.61 -8.69 16.01
CA SER A 211 9.51 -8.34 16.92
C SER A 211 9.58 -8.98 18.32
N GLY A 212 10.64 -9.74 18.62
CA GLY A 212 10.83 -10.34 19.96
C GLY A 212 10.07 -11.66 20.19
N TRP A 213 9.88 -12.47 19.15
CA TRP A 213 9.28 -13.80 19.27
C TRP A 213 10.13 -14.79 20.07
N ASP A 214 9.51 -15.52 20.98
CA ASP A 214 10.16 -16.47 21.91
C ASP A 214 9.70 -17.94 21.73
N LYS A 215 8.71 -18.21 20.87
CA LYS A 215 8.07 -19.53 20.75
C LYS A 215 8.74 -20.48 19.74
N GLY A 216 10.03 -20.27 19.45
CA GLY A 216 10.81 -21.10 18.53
C GLY A 216 10.64 -20.74 17.05
N VAL A 217 11.25 -21.55 16.18
CA VAL A 217 11.27 -21.36 14.72
C VAL A 217 10.01 -21.94 14.10
N VAL A 218 9.38 -21.19 13.20
CA VAL A 218 8.22 -21.64 12.42
C VAL A 218 8.72 -22.32 11.15
N THR A 219 8.34 -23.57 10.92
CA THR A 219 8.70 -24.35 9.72
C THR A 219 7.45 -24.90 9.03
N GLU A 220 7.62 -25.42 7.82
CA GLU A 220 6.67 -26.40 7.27
C GLU A 220 6.66 -27.64 8.20
N LEU A 221 5.48 -28.20 8.45
CA LEU A 221 5.30 -29.38 9.32
C LEU A 221 5.87 -30.64 8.67
#